data_AF-A0A662VN31-F1
#
_entry.id   AF-A0A662VN31-F1
#
_cell.length_a   1.000
_cell.length_b   1.000
_cell.length_c   1.000
_cell.angle_alpha   90.00
_cell.angle_beta   90.00
_cell.angle_gamma   90.00
#
_symmetry.space_group_name_H-M   'P 1'
#
loop_
_entity.id
_entity.type
_entity.pdbx_description
1 polymer ?
#
loop_
_entity_poly.entity_id
_entity_poly.type
_entity_poly.pdbx_seq_one_letter_code
_entity_poly.pdbx_strand_id
1 'polypeptide(L)'
;MANPQDLWLELIKLSSFNFFNGERVVEDLKANRELWDSVIMLGNKGILLRDLHRGIHNVDTLYILTDKKRVKKLLEVVEGWEYDNIYMLEGEEAMSFLGFWSSEGTDKVVVVLWWD
;
A
#
# COMPACT_ATOMS: atom_id res chain seq x y z
N MET A 1 5.72 22.06 4.00
CA MET A 1 5.46 20.87 4.86
C MET A 1 5.57 19.66 3.96
N ALA A 2 6.24 18.59 4.40
CA ALA A 2 6.19 17.32 3.67
C ALA A 2 4.75 16.81 3.69
N ASN A 3 4.23 16.33 2.55
CA ASN A 3 2.91 15.72 2.50
C ASN A 3 2.96 14.41 3.33
N PRO A 4 1.93 14.08 4.14
CA PRO A 4 1.85 12.79 4.81
C PRO A 4 2.14 11.58 3.91
N GLN A 5 1.75 11.63 2.63
CA GLN A 5 2.08 10.58 1.68
C GLN A 5 3.59 10.42 1.43
N ASP A 6 4.35 11.52 1.42
CA ASP A 6 5.81 11.47 1.22
C ASP A 6 6.48 10.76 2.40
N LEU A 7 6.02 11.02 3.63
CA LEU A 7 6.52 10.33 4.83
C LEU A 7 6.27 8.82 4.74
N TRP A 8 5.09 8.41 4.28
CA TRP A 8 4.80 6.99 4.08
C TRP A 8 5.69 6.36 3.01
N LEU A 9 5.95 7.05 1.90
CA LEU A 9 6.85 6.54 0.87
C LEU A 9 8.28 6.41 1.39
N GLU A 10 8.76 7.32 2.23
CA GLU A 10 10.09 7.18 2.87
C GLU A 10 10.11 5.99 3.84
N LEU A 11 9.05 5.74 4.61
CA LEU A 11 8.96 4.55 5.47
C LEU A 11 8.95 3.24 4.67
N ILE A 12 8.20 3.19 3.57
CA ILE A 12 8.17 2.03 2.66
C ILE A 12 9.56 1.81 2.05
N LYS A 13 10.24 2.89 1.65
CA LYS A 13 11.59 2.83 1.09
C LYS A 13 12.60 2.20 2.05
N LEU A 14 12.45 2.46 3.36
CA LEU A 14 13.30 1.90 4.41
C LEU A 14 13.04 0.42 4.70
N SER A 15 11.92 -0.14 4.23
CA SER A 15 11.59 -1.54 4.41
C SER A 15 12.26 -2.38 3.32
N SER A 16 13.00 -3.42 3.72
CA SER A 16 13.55 -4.43 2.80
C SER A 16 13.70 -5.74 3.54
N PHE A 17 13.01 -6.77 3.06
CA PHE A 17 12.92 -8.08 3.69
C PHE A 17 12.42 -9.09 2.66
N ASN A 18 12.84 -10.35 2.76
CA ASN A 18 12.49 -11.41 1.80
C ASN A 18 12.68 -10.93 0.34
N PHE A 19 11.64 -10.98 -0.48
CA PHE A 19 11.65 -10.45 -1.85
C PHE A 19 11.14 -9.00 -1.95
N PHE A 20 10.70 -8.40 -0.83
CA PHE A 20 10.28 -7.02 -0.79
C PHE A 20 11.47 -6.06 -0.93
N ASN A 21 11.49 -5.29 -2.02
CA ASN A 21 12.44 -4.22 -2.29
C ASN A 21 11.74 -2.85 -2.20
N GLY A 22 11.83 -2.21 -1.04
CA GLY A 22 11.16 -0.93 -0.78
C GLY A 22 11.60 0.21 -1.71
N GLU A 23 12.87 0.25 -2.12
CA GLU A 23 13.34 1.27 -3.07
C GLU A 23 12.66 1.14 -4.43
N ARG A 24 12.66 -0.07 -4.99
CA ARG A 24 12.02 -0.36 -6.28
C ARG A 24 10.52 -0.09 -6.24
N VAL A 25 9.84 -0.56 -5.19
CA VAL A 25 8.39 -0.35 -5.02
C VAL A 25 8.07 1.15 -4.97
N VAL A 26 8.85 1.94 -4.23
CA VAL A 26 8.62 3.40 -4.13
C VAL A 26 8.94 4.12 -5.44
N GLU A 27 9.96 3.71 -6.18
CA GLU A 27 10.28 4.24 -7.51
C GLU A 27 9.12 3.98 -8.48
N ASP A 28 8.62 2.75 -8.54
CA ASP A 28 7.48 2.38 -9.39
C ASP A 28 6.20 3.13 -9.00
N LEU A 29 5.92 3.27 -7.70
CA LEU A 29 4.79 4.06 -7.19
C LEU A 29 4.90 5.54 -7.59
N LYS A 30 6.09 6.14 -7.49
CA LYS A 30 6.32 7.53 -7.87
C LYS A 30 6.20 7.73 -9.38
N ALA A 31 6.70 6.78 -10.18
CA ALA A 31 6.61 6.81 -11.64
C ALA A 31 5.17 6.71 -12.16
N ASN A 32 4.28 6.07 -11.40
CA ASN A 32 2.88 5.83 -11.75
C ASN A 32 1.91 6.54 -10.80
N ARG A 33 2.24 7.77 -10.37
CA ARG A 33 1.52 8.52 -9.33
C ARG A 33 0.02 8.69 -9.62
N GLU A 34 -0.37 8.77 -10.89
CA GLU A 34 -1.75 8.92 -11.33
C GLU A 34 -2.61 7.67 -11.11
N LEU A 35 -2.00 6.50 -10.93
CA LEU A 35 -2.69 5.22 -10.78
C LEU A 35 -3.23 4.97 -9.37
N TRP A 36 -2.87 5.78 -8.38
CA TRP A 36 -3.28 5.60 -6.99
C TRP A 36 -3.60 6.93 -6.31
N ASP A 37 -4.38 6.89 -5.24
CA ASP A 37 -4.73 8.07 -4.43
C ASP A 37 -3.83 8.17 -3.20
N SER A 38 -3.74 7.07 -2.45
CA SER A 38 -2.93 6.93 -1.24
C SER A 38 -2.29 5.55 -1.12
N VAL A 39 -1.12 5.47 -0.48
CA VAL A 39 -0.42 4.22 -0.19
C VAL A 39 0.08 4.22 1.24
N ILE A 40 -0.12 3.11 1.95
CA ILE A 40 0.45 2.86 3.27
C ILE A 40 0.96 1.42 3.33
N MET A 41 1.97 1.17 4.16
CA MET A 41 2.41 -0.19 4.45
C MET A 41 2.36 -0.41 5.95
N LEU A 42 1.68 -1.45 6.37
CA LEU A 42 1.40 -1.76 7.76
C LEU A 42 1.68 -3.25 8.01
N GLY A 43 1.82 -3.58 9.28
CA GLY A 43 1.95 -4.97 9.73
C GLY A 43 1.42 -5.09 11.15
N ASN A 44 1.93 -6.10 11.87
CA ASN A 44 1.54 -6.27 13.27
C ASN A 44 1.94 -5.05 14.13
N LYS A 45 0.94 -4.43 14.76
CA LYS A 45 1.14 -3.22 15.59
C LYS A 45 2.16 -3.41 16.71
N GLY A 46 2.19 -4.60 17.32
CA GLY A 46 3.14 -4.92 18.40
C GLY A 46 4.57 -5.05 17.90
N ILE A 47 4.76 -5.68 16.73
CA ILE A 47 6.06 -5.81 16.07
C ILE A 47 6.57 -4.43 15.63
N LEU A 48 5.74 -3.65 14.95
CA LEU A 48 6.11 -2.31 14.51
C LEU A 48 6.47 -1.41 15.71
N LEU A 49 5.68 -1.43 16.78
CA LEU A 49 5.96 -0.67 18.00
C LEU A 49 7.28 -1.11 18.66
N ARG A 50 7.56 -2.41 18.73
CA ARG A 50 8.80 -2.97 19.28
C ARG A 50 10.02 -2.46 18.51
N ASP A 51 9.93 -2.41 17.19
CA ASP A 51 11.09 -2.20 16.31
C ASP A 51 11.31 -0.72 15.93
N LEU A 52 10.28 0.13 16.07
CA LEU A 52 10.34 1.54 15.69
C LEU A 52 11.46 2.33 16.39
N HIS A 53 11.73 2.07 17.67
CA HIS A 53 12.81 2.77 18.41
C HIS A 53 14.22 2.48 17.85
N ARG A 54 14.36 1.41 17.06
CA ARG A 54 15.60 1.02 16.38
C ARG A 54 15.65 1.57 14.95
N GLY A 55 14.65 2.35 14.52
CA GLY A 55 14.52 2.85 13.17
C GLY A 55 14.09 1.79 12.15
N ILE A 56 13.50 0.68 12.59
CA ILE A 56 13.09 -0.42 11.71
C ILE A 56 11.58 -0.33 11.47
N HIS A 57 11.19 -0.20 10.20
CA HIS A 57 9.80 -0.26 9.76
C HIS A 57 9.43 -1.72 9.43
N ASN A 58 9.17 -2.51 10.48
CA ASN A 58 8.87 -3.94 10.39
C ASN A 58 7.37 -4.15 10.09
N VAL A 59 7.07 -4.32 8.81
CA VAL A 59 5.73 -4.42 8.22
C VAL A 59 5.78 -5.39 7.06
N ASP A 60 4.64 -5.94 6.66
CA ASP A 60 4.55 -7.02 5.65
C ASP A 60 3.43 -6.80 4.62
N THR A 61 2.57 -5.79 4.81
CA THR A 61 1.37 -5.60 4.00
C THR A 61 1.31 -4.18 3.41
N LEU A 62 1.29 -4.08 2.09
CA LEU A 62 1.11 -2.83 1.35
C LEU A 62 -0.36 -2.65 0.95
N TYR A 63 -0.93 -1.49 1.25
CA TYR A 63 -2.29 -1.10 0.88
C TYR A 63 -2.23 0.07 -0.09
N ILE A 64 -2.87 -0.07 -1.24
CA ILE A 64 -2.95 0.95 -2.29
C ILE A 64 -4.40 1.29 -2.55
N LEU A 65 -4.79 2.52 -2.22
CA LEU A 65 -6.11 3.06 -2.54
C LEU A 65 -6.11 3.57 -3.98
N THR A 66 -7.09 3.13 -4.77
CA THR A 66 -7.31 3.59 -6.15
C THR A 66 -8.81 3.58 -6.51
N ASP A 67 -9.12 3.91 -7.76
CA ASP A 67 -10.46 3.74 -8.33
C ASP A 67 -10.50 2.53 -9.27
N LYS A 68 -11.69 1.90 -9.40
CA LYS A 68 -11.96 0.79 -10.32
C LYS A 68 -11.39 0.99 -11.73
N LYS A 69 -11.50 2.21 -12.28
CA LYS A 69 -11.01 2.55 -13.63
C LYS A 69 -9.48 2.46 -13.79
N ARG A 70 -8.73 2.54 -12.69
CA ARG A 70 -7.25 2.56 -12.66
C ARG A 70 -6.64 1.21 -12.24
N VAL A 71 -7.42 0.36 -11.55
CA VAL A 71 -6.97 -0.93 -11.00
C VAL A 71 -6.20 -1.76 -12.01
N LYS A 72 -6.72 -1.97 -13.22
CA LYS A 72 -6.05 -2.81 -14.22
C LYS A 72 -4.61 -2.36 -14.51
N LYS A 73 -4.41 -1.06 -14.72
CA LYS A 73 -3.08 -0.50 -14.97
C LYS A 73 -2.19 -0.57 -13.73
N LEU A 74 -2.76 -0.37 -12.55
CA LEU A 74 -2.04 -0.53 -11.30
C LEU A 74 -1.54 -1.98 -11.14
N LEU A 75 -2.37 -2.97 -11.49
CA LEU A 75 -1.99 -4.38 -11.43
C LEU A 75 -0.81 -4.71 -12.37
N GLU A 76 -0.75 -4.09 -13.55
CA GLU A 76 0.39 -4.24 -14.48
C GLU A 76 1.70 -3.69 -13.86
N VAL A 77 1.63 -2.66 -13.01
CA VAL A 77 2.80 -2.13 -12.30
C VAL A 77 3.27 -3.08 -11.19
N VAL A 78 2.33 -3.59 -10.39
CA VAL A 78 2.69 -4.39 -9.20
C VAL A 78 3.07 -5.84 -9.52
N GLU A 79 2.75 -6.33 -10.72
CA GLU A 79 3.08 -7.70 -11.18
C GLU A 79 4.58 -8.04 -11.01
N GLY A 80 5.45 -7.04 -11.06
CA GLY A 80 6.90 -7.20 -10.90
C GLY A 80 7.42 -7.20 -9.46
N TRP A 81 6.57 -7.08 -8.43
CA TRP A 81 6.99 -6.83 -7.04
C TRP A 81 7.14 -8.07 -6.15
N GLU A 82 7.11 -9.27 -6.71
CA GLU A 82 7.43 -10.54 -6.02
C GLU A 82 6.69 -10.73 -4.68
N TYR A 83 5.40 -10.36 -4.63
CA TYR A 83 4.52 -10.59 -3.47
C TYR A 83 4.06 -12.06 -3.38
N ASP A 84 3.76 -12.52 -2.18
CA ASP A 84 3.21 -13.86 -1.95
C ASP A 84 1.72 -13.91 -2.23
N ASN A 85 0.99 -12.85 -1.83
CA ASN A 85 -0.45 -12.76 -2.01
C ASN A 85 -0.89 -11.36 -2.44
N ILE A 86 -1.91 -11.32 -3.29
CA ILE A 86 -2.63 -10.11 -3.67
C ILE A 86 -4.13 -10.33 -3.52
N TYR A 87 -4.82 -9.35 -2.93
CA TYR A 87 -6.27 -9.32 -2.86
C TYR A 87 -6.79 -7.89 -3.05
N MET A 88 -8.06 -7.76 -3.40
CA MET A 88 -8.69 -6.48 -3.67
C MET A 88 -9.93 -6.35 -2.81
N LEU A 89 -10.00 -5.28 -2.01
CA LEU A 89 -11.22 -4.88 -1.33
C LEU A 89 -12.03 -4.03 -2.30
N GLU A 90 -13.28 -4.41 -2.54
CA GLU A 90 -14.20 -3.69 -3.43
C GLU A 90 -15.60 -3.56 -2.80
N GLY A 91 -16.40 -2.63 -3.32
CA GLY A 91 -17.80 -2.48 -2.92
C GLY A 91 -17.97 -2.24 -1.41
N GLU A 92 -18.86 -2.99 -0.77
CA GLU A 92 -19.12 -2.86 0.67
C GLU A 92 -17.89 -3.12 1.55
N GLU A 93 -17.01 -4.02 1.13
CA GLU A 93 -15.78 -4.34 1.87
C GLU A 93 -14.81 -3.14 1.86
N ALA A 94 -14.59 -2.55 0.68
CA ALA A 94 -13.79 -1.32 0.56
C ALA A 94 -14.41 -0.17 1.35
N MET A 95 -15.74 0.00 1.28
CA MET A 95 -16.44 1.05 2.01
C MET A 95 -16.29 0.90 3.53
N SER A 96 -16.47 -0.32 4.03
CA SER A 96 -16.28 -0.64 5.45
C SER A 96 -14.84 -0.37 5.89
N PHE A 97 -13.86 -0.81 5.11
CA PHE A 97 -12.44 -0.61 5.39
C PHE A 97 -12.04 0.88 5.42
N LEU A 98 -12.57 1.66 4.47
CA LEU A 98 -12.26 3.10 4.33
C LEU A 98 -13.11 4.00 5.24
N GLY A 99 -14.13 3.44 5.91
CA GLY A 99 -15.06 4.20 6.75
C GLY A 99 -16.05 5.07 5.95
N PHE A 100 -16.36 4.69 4.71
CA PHE A 100 -17.38 5.36 3.91
C PHE A 100 -18.78 4.84 4.25
N TRP A 101 -19.69 5.76 4.54
CA TRP A 101 -21.10 5.48 4.86
C TRP A 101 -22.07 6.00 3.77
N SER A 102 -21.53 6.31 2.57
CA SER A 102 -22.27 6.87 1.43
C SER A 102 -21.80 6.23 0.11
N SER A 103 -22.51 6.53 -0.99
CA SER A 103 -22.17 6.04 -2.33
C SER A 103 -20.84 6.57 -2.87
N GLU A 104 -20.17 7.52 -2.21
CA GLU A 104 -18.85 8.03 -2.63
C GLU A 104 -17.76 6.95 -2.63
N GLY A 105 -17.93 5.87 -1.84
CA GLY A 105 -16.98 4.78 -1.75
C GLY A 105 -17.14 3.68 -2.80
N THR A 106 -18.20 3.69 -3.63
CA THR A 106 -18.53 2.53 -4.48
C THR A 106 -17.54 2.28 -5.63
N ASP A 107 -16.81 3.32 -6.03
CA ASP A 107 -15.80 3.23 -7.09
C ASP A 107 -14.37 3.06 -6.54
N LYS A 108 -14.20 3.07 -5.21
CA LYS A 108 -12.92 2.85 -4.56
C LYS A 108 -12.58 1.37 -4.49
N VAL A 109 -11.29 1.11 -4.66
CA VAL A 109 -10.68 -0.21 -4.55
C VAL A 109 -9.43 -0.08 -3.71
N VAL A 110 -9.23 -1.02 -2.79
CA VAL A 110 -7.96 -1.14 -2.06
C VAL A 110 -7.27 -2.39 -2.57
N VAL A 111 -6.16 -2.21 -3.29
CA VAL A 111 -5.27 -3.32 -3.66
C VAL A 111 -4.37 -3.60 -2.47
N VAL A 112 -4.33 -4.84 -2.02
CA VAL A 112 -3.56 -5.26 -0.87
C VAL A 112 -2.57 -6.34 -1.28
N LEU A 113 -1.30 -6.08 -1.02
CA LEU A 113 -0.19 -6.98 -1.32
C LEU A 113 0.51 -7.37 -0.03
N TRP A 114 0.83 -8.64 0.11
CA TRP A 114 1.47 -9.18 1.32
C TRP A 114 2.71 -10.01 0.97
N TRP A 115 3.74 -9.89 1.80
CA TRP A 115 4.99 -10.64 1.74
C TRP A 115 5.23 -11.38 3.05
N ASP A 116 5.60 -12.66 3.00
CA ASP A 116 6.13 -13.41 4.16
C ASP A 116 7.64 -13.22 4.28
#